data_AF-A0AAW1XSB0-F1
#
_entry.id   AF-A0AAW1XSB0-F1
#
_cell.length_a   1.000
_cell.length_b   1.000
_cell.length_c   1.000
_cell.angle_alpha   90.00
_cell.angle_beta   90.00
_cell.angle_gamma   90.00
#
_symmetry.space_group_name_H-M   'P 1'
#
loop_
_entity.id
_entity.type
_entity.pdbx_description
1 polymer ?
#
loop_
_entity_poly.entity_id
_entity_poly.type
_entity_poly.pdbx_seq_one_letter_code
_entity_poly.pdbx_strand_id
1 'polypeptide(L)'
;MPRISKRKSLRQKRTVLFNRKGTPCGKVANEMQSYIGVLARRKIPIIRPTWKQVTQEEKDKIWLRVQGPFVLGPENKKMVLTSAASKWREFKSRLTTNYIVPFKDNSDMLQFPPDDYGFIRPDHWTEFVAKRTSKTFYCMLYI
;
A
#
# COMPACT_ATOMS: atom_id res chain seq x y z
N MET A 1 8.88 29.43 7.76
CA MET A 1 7.44 29.08 7.57
C MET A 1 7.18 28.74 6.11
N PRO A 2 6.28 27.80 5.81
CA PRO A 2 5.46 27.93 4.61
C PRO A 2 3.97 27.92 4.94
N ARG A 3 3.30 28.99 4.47
CA ARG A 3 1.84 29.13 4.37
C ARG A 3 1.30 28.03 3.43
N ILE A 4 0.53 27.10 3.98
CA ILE A 4 -0.46 26.36 3.18
C ILE A 4 -1.83 26.85 3.63
N SER A 5 -2.33 27.80 2.85
CA SER A 5 -3.67 28.36 2.92
C SER A 5 -4.73 27.26 2.98
N LYS A 6 -5.56 27.32 4.03
CA LYS A 6 -6.81 26.58 4.20
C LYS A 6 -7.73 26.83 2.99
N ARG A 7 -7.63 26.05 1.92
CA ARG A 7 -8.69 25.95 0.90
C ARG A 7 -9.58 24.77 1.24
N LYS A 8 -10.63 25.04 2.02
CA LYS A 8 -11.88 24.27 1.97
C LYS A 8 -12.52 24.53 0.59
N SER A 9 -12.00 23.94 -0.49
CA SER A 9 -12.72 23.89 -1.75
C SER A 9 -13.70 22.72 -1.68
N LEU A 10 -14.97 22.97 -1.99
CA LEU A 10 -15.96 21.91 -2.20
C LEU A 10 -15.34 20.77 -3.03
N ARG A 11 -15.59 19.52 -2.60
CA ARG A 11 -15.02 18.28 -3.15
C ARG A 11 -15.37 18.13 -4.64
N GLN A 12 -14.63 18.78 -5.53
CA GLN A 12 -14.74 18.52 -6.95
C GLN A 12 -14.02 17.20 -7.21
N LYS A 13 -14.81 16.12 -7.30
CA LYS A 13 -14.27 14.81 -7.64
C LYS A 13 -13.65 14.88 -9.04
N ARG A 14 -12.48 14.27 -9.21
CA ARG A 14 -11.78 14.27 -10.49
C ARG A 14 -12.26 13.07 -11.31
N THR A 15 -12.66 13.30 -12.56
CA THR A 15 -13.07 12.25 -13.49
C THR A 15 -11.84 11.52 -14.00
N VAL A 16 -11.85 10.19 -13.91
CA VAL A 16 -10.79 9.33 -14.43
C VAL A 16 -11.14 8.94 -15.86
N LEU A 17 -10.23 9.18 -16.80
CA LEU A 17 -10.38 8.76 -18.18
C LEU A 17 -9.89 7.32 -18.34
N PHE A 18 -10.56 6.56 -19.20
CA PHE A 18 -10.22 5.18 -19.53
C PHE A 18 -9.98 5.06 -21.03
N ASN A 19 -8.99 4.26 -21.41
CA ASN A 19 -8.75 3.94 -22.82
C ASN A 19 -9.76 2.87 -23.32
N ARG A 20 -9.71 2.54 -24.63
CA ARG A 20 -10.56 1.50 -25.24
C ARG A 20 -10.46 0.12 -24.58
N LYS A 21 -9.40 -0.15 -23.82
CA LYS A 21 -9.17 -1.40 -23.08
C LYS A 21 -9.66 -1.32 -21.62
N GLY A 22 -10.34 -0.25 -21.22
CA GLY A 22 -10.80 -0.05 -19.84
C GLY A 22 -9.66 0.22 -18.84
N THR A 23 -8.49 0.66 -19.30
CA THR A 23 -7.37 1.02 -18.42
C THR A 23 -7.38 2.53 -18.16
N PRO A 24 -7.20 2.98 -16.90
CA PRO A 24 -7.08 4.39 -16.56
C PRO A 24 -5.92 5.06 -17.31
N CYS A 25 -6.15 6.24 -17.88
CA CYS A 25 -5.11 7.00 -18.57
C CYS A 25 -5.13 8.49 -18.21
N GLY A 26 -3.99 9.16 -18.45
CA GLY A 26 -3.82 10.59 -18.19
C GLY A 26 -3.38 10.94 -16.77
N LYS A 27 -3.22 12.25 -16.51
CA LYS A 27 -2.67 12.78 -15.24
C LYS A 27 -3.50 12.37 -14.02
N VAL A 28 -4.83 12.42 -14.13
CA VAL A 28 -5.76 12.04 -13.03
C VAL A 28 -5.65 10.54 -12.71
N ALA A 29 -5.45 9.68 -13.71
CA ALA A 29 -5.23 8.26 -13.48
C ALA A 29 -3.93 8.00 -12.71
N ASN A 30 -2.84 8.71 -13.03
CA ASN A 30 -1.57 8.58 -12.31
C ASN A 30 -1.71 9.03 -10.85
N GLU A 31 -2.38 10.14 -10.60
CA GLU A 31 -2.67 10.59 -9.24
C GLU A 31 -3.53 9.58 -8.46
N MET A 32 -4.55 9.00 -9.10
CA MET A 32 -5.36 7.93 -8.51
C MET A 32 -4.50 6.72 -8.17
N GLN A 33 -3.63 6.27 -9.06
CA GLN A 33 -2.72 5.15 -8.80
C GLN A 33 -1.75 5.44 -7.65
N SER A 34 -1.21 6.65 -7.57
CA SER A 34 -0.38 7.09 -6.43
C SER A 34 -1.16 7.08 -5.13
N TYR A 35 -2.40 7.59 -5.13
CA TYR A 35 -3.27 7.60 -3.97
C TYR A 35 -3.66 6.20 -3.51
N ILE A 36 -3.98 5.29 -4.45
CA ILE A 36 -4.20 3.86 -4.17
C ILE A 36 -2.97 3.26 -3.47
N GLY A 37 -1.76 3.59 -3.93
CA GLY A 37 -0.52 3.13 -3.30
C GLY A 37 -0.33 3.64 -1.86
N VAL A 38 -0.73 4.88 -1.57
CA VAL A 38 -0.72 5.40 -0.19
C VAL A 38 -1.72 4.64 0.67
N LEU A 39 -2.94 4.42 0.18
CA LEU A 39 -3.97 3.67 0.92
C LEU A 39 -3.56 2.22 1.17
N ALA A 40 -3.04 1.54 0.15
CA ALA A 40 -2.56 0.16 0.25
C ALA A 40 -1.49 0.00 1.34
N ARG A 41 -0.53 0.93 1.42
CA ARG A 41 0.54 0.92 2.44
C ARG A 41 0.03 1.23 3.85
N ARG A 42 -0.86 2.22 3.99
CA ARG A 42 -1.28 2.74 5.30
C ARG A 42 -2.48 2.04 5.91
N LYS A 43 -3.32 1.38 5.09
CA LYS A 43 -4.58 0.78 5.54
C LYS A 43 -4.55 -0.73 5.62
N ILE A 44 -3.65 -1.39 4.90
CA ILE A 44 -3.53 -2.84 4.93
C ILE A 44 -2.33 -3.23 5.80
N PRO A 45 -2.53 -3.93 6.93
CA PRO A 45 -1.44 -4.36 7.79
C PRO A 45 -0.42 -5.23 7.05
N ILE A 46 0.88 -4.98 7.27
CA ILE A 46 1.97 -5.75 6.66
C ILE A 46 2.03 -7.21 7.14
N ILE A 47 1.43 -7.47 8.32
CA ILE A 47 1.35 -8.80 8.94
C ILE A 47 0.49 -9.79 8.14
N ARG A 48 -0.42 -9.29 7.28
CA ARG A 48 -1.23 -10.15 6.41
C ARG A 48 -0.28 -10.90 5.46
N PRO A 49 -0.31 -12.24 5.41
CA PRO A 49 0.64 -12.98 4.60
C PRO A 49 0.32 -12.85 3.11
N THR A 50 -0.96 -12.94 2.73
CA THR A 50 -1.41 -12.82 1.34
C THR A 50 -2.59 -11.86 1.18
N TRP A 51 -2.78 -11.32 -0.02
CA TRP A 51 -3.93 -10.45 -0.33
C TRP A 51 -5.28 -11.15 -0.19
N LYS A 52 -5.30 -12.49 -0.36
CA LYS A 52 -6.50 -13.31 -0.16
C LYS A 52 -6.99 -13.24 1.30
N GLN A 53 -6.07 -13.14 2.25
CA GLN A 53 -6.36 -13.05 3.69
C GLN A 53 -6.62 -11.62 4.20
N VAL A 54 -6.54 -10.61 3.32
CA VAL A 54 -7.01 -9.26 3.64
C VAL A 54 -8.53 -9.28 3.71
N THR A 55 -9.09 -8.79 4.80
CA THR A 55 -10.53 -8.81 5.06
C THR A 55 -11.29 -7.99 4.03
N GLN A 56 -12.56 -8.33 3.84
CA GLN A 56 -13.42 -7.59 2.92
C GLN A 56 -13.61 -6.14 3.39
N GLU A 57 -13.72 -5.90 4.69
CA GLU A 57 -13.76 -4.55 5.26
C GLU A 57 -12.52 -3.70 4.92
N GLU A 58 -11.32 -4.27 5.04
CA GLU A 58 -10.08 -3.55 4.71
C GLU A 58 -10.05 -3.16 3.22
N LYS A 59 -10.50 -4.07 2.34
CA LYS A 59 -10.65 -3.81 0.90
C LYS A 59 -11.70 -2.72 0.63
N ASP A 60 -12.85 -2.79 1.30
CA ASP A 60 -13.93 -1.83 1.13
C ASP A 60 -13.55 -0.45 1.66
N LYS A 61 -12.78 -0.37 2.76
CA LYS A 61 -12.21 0.88 3.26
C LYS A 61 -11.30 1.54 2.20
N ILE A 62 -10.50 0.78 1.45
CA ILE A 62 -9.74 1.34 0.32
C ILE A 62 -10.67 1.87 -0.75
N TRP A 63 -11.63 1.05 -1.19
CA TRP A 63 -12.58 1.43 -2.24
C TRP A 63 -13.33 2.72 -1.92
N LEU A 64 -13.94 2.81 -0.73
CA LEU A 64 -14.67 4.00 -0.27
C LEU A 64 -13.78 5.24 -0.21
N ARG A 65 -12.52 5.08 0.20
CA ARG A 65 -11.56 6.19 0.27
C ARG A 65 -11.14 6.69 -1.11
N VAL A 66 -11.10 5.83 -2.13
CA VAL A 66 -10.81 6.21 -3.53
C VAL A 66 -12.01 6.89 -4.18
N GLN A 67 -13.24 6.45 -3.90
CA GLN A 67 -14.46 7.08 -4.40
C GLN A 67 -14.70 8.51 -3.86
N GLY A 68 -14.01 8.88 -2.79
CA GLY A 68 -14.06 10.23 -2.23
C GLY A 68 -13.56 11.30 -3.23
N PRO A 69 -12.28 11.25 -3.64
CA PRO A 69 -11.70 12.20 -4.58
C PRO A 69 -11.88 11.87 -6.08
N PHE A 70 -12.23 10.64 -6.45
CA PHE A 70 -12.33 10.22 -7.86
C PHE A 70 -13.75 9.78 -8.22
N VAL A 71 -14.19 10.12 -9.44
CA VAL A 71 -15.45 9.61 -9.99
C VAL A 71 -15.18 8.23 -10.60
N LEU A 72 -15.73 7.18 -9.97
CA LEU A 72 -15.58 5.79 -10.39
C LEU A 72 -16.90 5.04 -10.18
N GLY A 73 -17.35 4.31 -11.20
CA GLY A 73 -18.44 3.36 -11.08
C GLY A 73 -18.01 2.05 -10.41
N PRO A 74 -18.96 1.25 -9.90
CA PRO A 74 -18.71 -0.01 -9.19
C PRO A 74 -17.93 -1.04 -10.03
N GLU A 75 -18.05 -1.01 -11.35
CA GLU A 75 -17.29 -1.83 -12.30
C GLU A 75 -15.76 -1.67 -12.14
N ASN A 76 -15.31 -0.50 -11.69
CA ASN A 76 -13.88 -0.20 -11.50
C ASN A 76 -13.33 -0.71 -10.17
N LYS A 77 -14.19 -1.22 -9.26
CA LYS A 77 -13.77 -1.69 -7.93
C LYS A 77 -12.71 -2.78 -8.03
N LYS A 78 -12.90 -3.74 -8.95
CA LYS A 78 -11.93 -4.84 -9.17
C LYS A 78 -10.55 -4.31 -9.57
N MET A 79 -10.51 -3.31 -10.46
CA MET A 79 -9.26 -2.69 -10.92
C MET A 79 -8.56 -1.93 -9.78
N VAL A 80 -9.30 -1.17 -8.98
CA VAL A 80 -8.75 -0.47 -7.81
C VAL A 80 -8.15 -1.45 -6.80
N LEU A 81 -8.89 -2.51 -6.46
CA LEU A 81 -8.41 -3.51 -5.50
C LEU A 81 -7.23 -4.32 -6.03
N THR A 82 -7.20 -4.63 -7.33
CA THR A 82 -6.05 -5.28 -7.97
C THR A 82 -4.82 -4.39 -7.94
N SER A 83 -4.98 -3.09 -8.23
CA SER A 83 -3.90 -2.10 -8.14
C SER A 83 -3.37 -1.97 -6.71
N ALA A 84 -4.26 -1.94 -5.71
CA ALA A 84 -3.90 -1.91 -4.31
C ALA A 84 -3.12 -3.17 -3.89
N ALA A 85 -3.56 -4.35 -4.35
CA ALA A 85 -2.90 -5.62 -4.07
C ALA A 85 -1.46 -5.65 -4.57
N SER A 86 -1.22 -5.23 -5.82
CA SER A 86 0.13 -5.16 -6.40
C SER A 86 1.02 -4.21 -5.62
N LYS A 87 0.56 -2.97 -5.38
CA LYS A 87 1.32 -1.96 -4.64
C LYS A 87 1.62 -2.35 -3.20
N TRP A 88 0.70 -3.06 -2.55
CA TRP A 88 0.92 -3.60 -1.21
C TRP A 88 1.98 -4.73 -1.21
N ARG A 89 1.95 -5.64 -2.19
CA ARG A 89 2.98 -6.69 -2.34
C ARG A 89 4.36 -6.10 -2.62
N GLU A 90 4.44 -5.14 -3.55
CA GLU A 90 5.67 -4.41 -3.87
C GLU A 90 6.23 -3.71 -2.63
N PHE A 91 5.37 -3.08 -1.83
CA PHE A 91 5.77 -2.47 -0.58
C PHE A 91 6.38 -3.47 0.41
N LYS A 92 5.74 -4.62 0.62
CA LYS A 92 6.29 -5.69 1.47
C LYS A 92 7.62 -6.23 0.94
N SER A 93 7.76 -6.35 -0.38
CA SER A 93 9.02 -6.75 -1.02
C SER A 93 10.11 -5.74 -0.72
N ARG A 94 9.85 -4.45 -0.96
CA ARG A 94 10.79 -3.35 -0.68
C ARG A 94 11.20 -3.29 0.79
N LEU A 95 10.28 -3.48 1.73
CA LEU A 95 10.60 -3.56 3.15
C LEU A 95 11.59 -4.70 3.44
N THR A 96 11.36 -5.86 2.82
CA THR A 96 12.21 -7.04 3.02
C THR A 96 13.59 -6.80 2.43
N THR A 97 13.68 -6.41 1.16
CA THR A 97 14.96 -6.27 0.44
C THR A 97 15.81 -5.13 0.96
N ASN A 98 15.22 -4.00 1.33
CA ASN A 98 15.99 -2.80 1.66
C ASN A 98 16.25 -2.62 3.16
N TYR A 99 15.39 -3.19 4.01
CA TYR A 99 15.44 -2.92 5.45
C TYR A 99 15.59 -4.18 6.31
N ILE A 100 15.31 -5.38 5.78
CA ILE A 100 15.47 -6.62 6.55
C ILE A 100 16.72 -7.38 6.09
N VAL A 101 16.82 -7.68 4.80
CA VAL A 101 17.94 -8.46 4.24
C VAL A 101 19.33 -7.88 4.58
N PRO A 102 19.56 -6.55 4.49
CA PRO A 102 20.88 -5.98 4.78
C PRO A 102 21.27 -6.02 6.26
N PHE A 103 20.29 -6.14 7.16
CA PHE A 103 20.49 -6.07 8.61
C PHE A 103 20.09 -7.37 9.33
N LYS A 104 19.98 -8.48 8.59
CA LYS A 104 19.53 -9.77 9.13
C LYS A 104 20.36 -10.28 10.31
N ASP A 105 21.66 -9.95 10.31
CA ASP A 105 22.63 -10.38 11.32
C ASP A 105 22.76 -9.34 12.46
N ASN A 106 22.14 -8.15 12.30
CA ASN A 106 22.19 -7.03 13.24
C ASN A 106 20.78 -6.80 13.83
N SER A 107 20.42 -7.57 14.85
CA SER A 107 19.07 -7.52 15.46
C SER A 107 18.66 -6.14 15.95
N ASP A 108 19.60 -5.32 16.42
CA ASP A 108 19.35 -3.99 16.97
C ASP A 108 18.79 -3.03 15.91
N MET A 109 19.23 -3.15 14.67
CA MET A 109 18.76 -2.34 13.54
C MET A 109 17.34 -2.71 13.08
N LEU A 110 16.82 -3.86 13.52
CA LEU A 110 15.49 -4.36 13.18
C LEU A 110 14.45 -4.16 14.29
N GLN A 111 14.83 -3.56 15.42
CA GLN A 111 13.94 -3.37 16.56
C GLN A 111 12.75 -2.46 16.23
N PHE A 112 12.97 -1.45 15.39
CA PHE A 112 11.97 -0.44 15.02
C PHE A 112 11.73 -0.39 13.52
N PRO A 113 10.51 -0.02 13.07
CA PRO A 113 10.26 0.21 11.66
C PRO A 113 11.11 1.38 11.14
N PRO A 114 11.43 1.41 9.83
CA PRO A 114 12.19 2.52 9.26
C PRO A 114 11.46 3.86 9.42
N ASP A 115 12.21 4.94 9.64
CA ASP A 115 11.67 6.29 9.90
C ASP A 115 10.70 6.77 8.81
N ASP A 116 10.98 6.46 7.54
CA ASP A 116 10.13 6.75 6.38
C ASP A 116 8.72 6.14 6.49
N TYR A 117 8.55 5.13 7.36
CA TYR A 117 7.32 4.37 7.54
C TYR A 117 6.83 4.36 8.99
N GLY A 118 6.94 5.49 9.71
CA GLY A 118 6.42 5.63 11.09
C GLY A 118 4.91 5.38 11.28
N PHE A 119 4.14 5.12 10.21
CA PHE A 119 2.75 4.63 10.31
C PHE A 119 2.66 3.11 10.53
N ILE A 120 3.75 2.37 10.40
CA ILE A 120 3.83 0.95 10.75
C ILE A 120 3.91 0.87 12.27
N ARG A 121 3.00 0.12 12.89
CA ARG A 121 3.04 -0.10 14.33
C ARG A 121 4.24 -0.99 14.69
N PRO A 122 4.95 -0.73 15.81
CA PRO A 122 6.10 -1.53 16.21
C PRO A 122 5.79 -3.02 16.36
N ASP A 123 4.63 -3.38 16.92
CA ASP A 123 4.18 -4.78 17.06
C ASP A 123 4.02 -5.48 15.69
N HIS A 124 3.40 -4.79 14.73
CA HIS A 124 3.27 -5.29 13.36
C HIS A 124 4.63 -5.43 12.66
N TRP A 125 5.58 -4.53 12.96
CA TRP A 125 6.93 -4.59 12.42
C TRP A 125 7.69 -5.81 12.95
N THR A 126 7.69 -6.00 14.27
CA THR A 126 8.35 -7.15 14.91
C THR A 126 7.81 -8.48 14.37
N GLU A 127 6.48 -8.64 14.26
CA GLU A 127 5.88 -9.85 13.68
C GLU A 127 6.28 -10.03 12.21
N PHE A 128 6.35 -8.94 11.44
CA PHE A 128 6.75 -8.99 10.04
C PHE A 128 8.22 -9.41 9.89
N VAL A 129 9.13 -8.84 10.67
CA VAL A 129 10.55 -9.20 10.68
C VAL A 129 10.72 -10.67 11.06
N ALA A 130 10.09 -11.12 12.15
CA ALA A 130 10.16 -12.52 12.60
C ALA A 130 9.76 -13.51 11.48
N LYS A 131 8.71 -13.19 10.72
CA LYS A 131 8.28 -14.01 9.57
C LYS A 131 9.27 -14.01 8.42
N ARG A 132 9.98 -12.90 8.17
CA ARG A 132 10.93 -12.76 7.05
C ARG A 132 12.32 -13.30 7.38
N THR A 133 12.68 -13.33 8.65
CA THR A 133 13.96 -13.90 9.13
C THR A 133 13.85 -15.39 9.49
N SER A 134 12.64 -15.97 9.49
CA SER A 134 12.43 -17.40 9.65
C SER A 134 13.12 -18.22 8.53
N LYS A 135 13.77 -19.33 8.90
CA LYS A 135 14.41 -20.30 7.98
C LYS A 135 13.49 -20.73 6.82
N THR A 136 12.18 -20.82 7.05
CA THR A 136 11.19 -21.23 6.03
C THR A 136 11.00 -20.21 4.91
N PHE A 137 11.29 -18.92 5.15
CA PHE A 137 11.12 -17.87 4.15
C PHE A 137 12.27 -17.85 3.12
N TYR A 138 13.49 -18.20 3.53
CA TYR A 138 14.67 -18.19 2.66
C TYR A 138 14.71 -19.34 1.66
N CYS A 139 14.10 -20.49 1.98
CA CYS A 139 14.01 -21.61 1.05
C CYS A 139 13.21 -21.29 -0.23
N MET A 140 12.36 -20.25 -0.18
CA MET A 140 11.49 -19.81 -1.30
C MET A 140 12.09 -18.66 -2.13
N LEU A 141 13.26 -18.13 -1.75
CA LEU A 141 13.94 -17.05 -2.48
C LEU A 141 15.19 -17.54 -3.25
N TYR A 142 15.57 -18.81 -3.08
CA TYR A 142 16.75 -19.45 -3.70
C TYR A 142 16.40 -20.74 -4.47
N ILE A 143 15.16 -20.86 -4.94
CA ILE A 143 14.69 -21.85 -5.92
C ILE A 143 13.98 -21.07 -7.02
#